data_AF-A0A0L0F8W3-F1
#
_entry.id   AF-A0A0L0F8W3-F1
#
_cell.length_a   1.000
_cell.length_b   1.000
_cell.length_c   1.000
_cell.angle_alpha   90.00
_cell.angle_beta   90.00
_cell.angle_gamma   90.00
#
_symmetry.space_group_name_H-M   'P 1'
#
loop_
_entity.id
_entity.type
_entity.pdbx_description
1 polymer ?
#
loop_
_entity_poly.entity_id
_entity_poly.type
_entity_poly.pdbx_seq_one_letter_code
_entity_poly.pdbx_strand_id
1 'polypeptide(L)'
;MFSVVRSATSARAGLMSRKAVMSSVTAIRTKVSLPDLPYDYNALEPAICSEIMTLHHSKHHNTYVTNYNLQEEQLDEAIHKGDTSKIIGMHFTSTSCEDCFYILYI
;
A
#
# COMPACT_ATOMS: atom_id res chain seq x y z
N MET A 1 -55.28 -34.76 16.23
CA MET A 1 -54.96 -35.62 17.38
C MET A 1 -53.68 -36.37 16.98
N PHE A 2 -52.48 -36.06 17.43
CA PHE A 2 -52.00 -35.87 18.80
C PHE A 2 -50.90 -34.79 18.88
N SER A 3 -50.94 -34.07 19.99
CA SER A 3 -49.86 -33.24 20.53
C SER A 3 -48.91 -34.13 21.34
N VAL A 4 -47.60 -33.95 21.21
CA VAL A 4 -46.65 -34.06 22.33
C VAL A 4 -45.50 -33.07 22.10
N VAL A 5 -45.34 -32.21 23.09
CA VAL A 5 -44.24 -31.26 23.33
C VAL A 5 -43.30 -31.86 24.39
N ARG A 6 -41.98 -31.63 24.26
CA ARG A 6 -40.98 -31.30 25.33
C ARG A 6 -39.57 -31.45 24.71
N SER A 7 -38.77 -30.38 24.54
CA SER A 7 -38.08 -29.55 25.56
C SER A 7 -37.11 -30.42 26.40
N ALA A 8 -35.82 -30.15 26.59
CA ALA A 8 -34.87 -29.14 26.14
C ALA A 8 -33.44 -29.64 26.51
N THR A 9 -32.43 -28.82 26.22
CA THR A 9 -31.07 -28.80 26.82
C THR A 9 -29.98 -29.59 26.09
N SER A 10 -29.07 -28.88 25.42
CA SER A 10 -27.68 -28.82 25.88
C SER A 10 -26.89 -27.73 25.15
N ALA A 11 -26.10 -27.01 25.96
CA ALA A 11 -24.90 -26.28 25.60
C ALA A 11 -25.00 -25.07 24.67
N ARG A 12 -25.22 -23.92 25.31
CA ARG A 12 -24.69 -22.61 24.94
C ARG A 12 -23.16 -22.69 24.84
N ALA A 13 -22.62 -22.95 23.66
CA ALA A 13 -21.27 -22.50 23.27
C ALA A 13 -21.51 -21.29 22.35
N GLY A 14 -21.72 -20.10 22.91
CA GLY A 14 -20.58 -19.23 23.09
C GLY A 14 -20.02 -18.84 21.73
N LEU A 15 -20.79 -18.08 20.94
CA LEU A 15 -20.26 -17.33 19.80
C LEU A 15 -19.25 -16.35 20.37
N MET A 16 -18.00 -16.80 20.53
CA MET A 16 -16.87 -15.93 20.79
C MET A 16 -16.76 -15.04 19.57
N SER A 17 -17.35 -13.85 19.71
CA SER A 17 -17.11 -12.69 18.90
C SER A 17 -15.60 -12.53 18.75
N ARG A 18 -15.06 -12.96 17.60
CA ARG A 18 -13.65 -12.77 17.21
C ARG A 18 -13.32 -11.28 16.94
N LYS A 19 -14.03 -10.36 17.58
CA LYS A 19 -14.00 -8.91 17.27
C LYS A 19 -12.94 -8.14 18.08
N ALA A 20 -12.09 -8.81 18.84
CA ALA A 20 -11.02 -8.15 19.58
C ALA A 20 -9.71 -8.94 19.39
N VAL A 21 -8.58 -8.23 19.34
CA VAL A 21 -7.18 -8.71 19.17
C VAL A 21 -6.55 -8.45 17.78
N MET A 22 -7.10 -7.58 16.92
CA MET A 22 -6.31 -6.95 15.84
C MET A 22 -6.70 -5.47 15.67
N SER A 23 -6.40 -4.67 16.68
CA SER A 23 -6.40 -3.20 16.57
C SER A 23 -5.10 -2.73 17.21
N SER A 24 -4.48 -1.70 16.63
CA SER A 24 -3.25 -1.03 17.10
C SER A 24 -1.91 -1.48 16.52
N VAL A 25 -1.83 -1.57 15.20
CA VAL A 25 -0.72 -0.91 14.49
C VAL A 25 -1.36 0.04 13.47
N THR A 26 -1.68 1.26 13.89
CA THR A 26 -2.03 2.32 12.96
C THR A 26 -0.76 2.64 12.19
N ALA A 27 -0.65 2.15 10.95
CA ALA A 27 0.41 2.55 10.05
C ALA A 27 0.21 4.04 9.75
N ILE A 28 0.99 4.91 10.39
CA ILE A 28 1.13 6.29 9.95
C ILE A 28 1.97 6.24 8.68
N ARG A 29 1.30 6.11 7.53
CA ARG A 29 1.93 6.31 6.23
C ARG A 29 1.99 7.82 5.99
N THR A 30 3.19 8.39 6.05
CA THR A 30 3.43 9.78 5.64
C THR A 30 3.63 9.87 4.14
N LYS A 31 3.33 11.02 3.53
CA LYS A 31 3.64 11.26 2.10
C LYS A 31 5.12 10.99 1.84
N VAL A 32 5.40 10.30 0.73
CA VAL A 32 6.76 9.98 0.31
C VAL A 32 7.35 11.20 -0.39
N SER A 33 8.62 11.49 -0.12
CA SER A 33 9.38 12.57 -0.75
C SER A 33 10.55 12.01 -1.55
N LEU A 34 10.96 12.72 -2.59
CA LEU A 34 12.15 12.39 -3.37
C LEU A 34 13.40 12.62 -2.51
N PRO A 35 14.23 11.60 -2.24
CA PRO A 35 15.47 11.78 -1.49
C PRO A 35 16.51 12.52 -2.34
N ASP A 36 17.33 13.36 -1.69
CA ASP A 36 18.49 13.98 -2.34
C ASP A 36 19.61 12.94 -2.54
N LEU A 37 20.40 13.10 -3.60
CA LEU A 37 21.56 12.25 -3.84
C LEU A 37 22.69 12.61 -2.85
N PRO A 38 23.41 11.62 -2.30
CA PRO A 38 24.57 11.88 -1.45
C PRO A 38 25.84 12.27 -2.23
N TYR A 39 25.75 12.33 -3.57
CA TYR A 39 26.83 12.68 -4.49
C TYR A 39 26.34 13.59 -5.61
N ASP A 40 27.28 14.26 -6.27
CA ASP A 40 27.01 15.05 -7.47
C ASP A 40 26.64 14.14 -8.65
N TYR A 41 25.85 14.65 -9.59
CA TYR A 41 25.40 13.94 -10.79
C TYR A 41 26.56 13.40 -11.65
N ASN A 42 27.74 14.02 -11.60
CA ASN A 42 28.92 13.58 -12.35
C ASN A 42 29.85 12.61 -11.59
N ALA A 43 29.55 12.29 -10.33
CA ALA A 43 30.47 11.50 -9.48
C ALA A 43 30.69 10.06 -9.97
N LEU A 44 29.82 9.55 -10.86
CA LEU A 44 29.86 8.19 -11.39
C LEU A 44 30.45 8.10 -12.81
N GLU A 45 30.98 9.20 -13.35
CA GLU A 45 31.64 9.17 -14.65
C GLU A 45 33.01 8.45 -14.58
N PRO A 46 33.39 7.68 -15.63
CA PRO A 46 32.73 7.51 -16.93
C PRO A 46 31.72 6.35 -16.98
N ALA A 47 31.46 5.67 -15.86
CA ALA A 47 30.59 4.49 -15.83
C ALA A 47 29.13 4.87 -16.11
N ILE A 48 28.66 6.00 -15.59
CA ILE A 48 27.31 6.53 -15.80
C ILE A 48 27.41 8.01 -16.16
N CYS A 49 26.74 8.41 -17.23
CA CYS A 49 26.70 9.79 -17.71
C CYS A 49 25.88 10.69 -16.75
N SER A 50 26.42 11.87 -16.43
CA SER A 50 25.75 12.88 -15.60
C SER A 50 24.38 13.32 -16.13
N GLU A 51 24.21 13.40 -17.45
CA GLU A 51 22.93 13.72 -18.09
C GLU A 51 21.86 12.66 -17.77
N ILE A 52 22.23 11.38 -17.81
CA ILE A 52 21.33 10.27 -17.49
C ILE A 52 20.95 10.32 -16.01
N MET A 53 21.91 10.54 -15.10
CA MET A 53 21.60 10.66 -13.67
C MET A 53 20.65 11.82 -13.37
N THR A 54 20.85 12.95 -14.07
CA THR A 54 19.97 14.12 -13.93
C THR A 54 18.55 13.80 -14.39
N LEU A 55 18.39 13.20 -15.57
CA LEU A 55 17.07 12.82 -16.08
C LEU A 55 16.41 11.75 -15.19
N HIS A 56 17.20 10.79 -14.73
CA HIS A 56 16.74 9.69 -13.91
C HIS A 56 16.18 10.16 -12.56
N HIS A 57 16.94 10.95 -11.80
CA HIS A 57 16.49 11.47 -10.52
C HIS A 57 15.37 12.52 -10.65
N SER A 58 15.60 13.55 -11.48
CA SER A 58 14.71 14.70 -11.53
C SER A 58 13.38 14.43 -12.24
N LYS A 59 13.34 13.49 -13.19
CA LYS A 59 12.13 13.15 -13.95
C LYS A 59 11.56 11.81 -13.55
N HIS A 60 12.32 10.72 -13.75
CA HIS A 60 11.77 9.38 -13.56
C HIS A 60 11.42 9.12 -12.09
N HIS A 61 12.37 9.28 -11.19
CA HIS A 61 12.14 9.06 -9.76
C HIS A 61 11.10 10.04 -9.18
N ASN A 62 11.17 11.32 -9.55
CA ASN A 62 10.16 12.31 -9.15
C ASN A 62 8.73 11.91 -9.59
N THR A 63 8.58 11.40 -10.81
CA THR A 63 7.29 10.94 -11.33
C THR A 63 6.76 9.76 -10.53
N TYR A 64 7.62 8.79 -10.17
CA TYR A 64 7.22 7.67 -9.32
C TYR A 64 6.72 8.13 -7.95
N VAL A 65 7.46 9.01 -7.28
CA VAL A 65 7.06 9.57 -5.97
C VAL A 65 5.72 10.29 -6.05
N THR A 66 5.51 11.09 -7.10
CA THR A 66 4.26 11.82 -7.32
C THR A 66 3.09 10.87 -7.54
N ASN A 67 3.25 9.87 -8.40
CA ASN A 67 2.21 8.87 -8.68
C ASN A 67 1.90 8.00 -7.48
N TYR A 68 2.90 7.63 -6.68
CA TYR A 68 2.71 6.88 -5.44
C TYR A 68 1.82 7.65 -4.47
N ASN A 69 2.13 8.91 -4.21
CA ASN A 69 1.33 9.76 -3.33
C ASN A 69 -0.12 9.91 -3.82
N LEU A 70 -0.33 10.04 -5.13
CA LEU A 70 -1.67 10.10 -5.73
C LEU A 70 -2.44 8.79 -5.55
N GLN A 71 -1.79 7.64 -5.72
CA GLN A 71 -2.43 6.34 -5.53
C GLN A 71 -2.82 6.10 -4.07
N GLU A 72 -2.00 6.52 -3.10
CA GLU A 72 -2.34 6.46 -1.67
C GLU A 72 -3.60 7.30 -1.36
N GLU A 73 -3.71 8.51 -1.92
CA GLU A 73 -4.92 9.34 -1.77
C GLU A 73 -6.16 8.65 -2.38
N GLN A 74 -6.02 8.06 -3.58
CA GLN A 74 -7.11 7.32 -4.22
C GLN A 74 -7.51 6.06 -3.47
N LEU A 75 -6.55 5.42 -2.81
CA LEU A 75 -6.74 4.24 -1.98
C LEU A 75 -7.50 4.58 -0.70
N ASP A 76 -7.09 5.64 0.00
CA ASP A 76 -7.79 6.11 1.21
C ASP A 76 -9.25 6.46 0.91
N GLU A 77 -9.50 7.16 -0.21
CA GLU A 77 -10.85 7.43 -0.67
C GLU A 77 -11.66 6.16 -0.96
N ALA A 78 -11.04 5.17 -1.62
CA ALA A 78 -11.71 3.93 -1.98
C ALA A 78 -12.06 3.10 -0.73
N ILE A 79 -11.17 3.09 0.27
CA ILE A 79 -11.39 2.46 1.57
C ILE A 79 -12.54 3.16 2.29
N HIS A 80 -12.55 4.50 2.35
CA HIS A 80 -13.61 5.24 3.01
C HIS A 80 -14.98 5.09 2.32
N LYS A 81 -15.00 4.88 1.00
CA LYS A 81 -16.22 4.62 0.22
C LYS A 81 -16.63 3.14 0.22
N GLY A 82 -15.77 2.23 0.69
CA GLY A 82 -16.00 0.79 0.60
C GLY A 82 -16.00 0.25 -0.83
N ASP A 83 -15.35 0.94 -1.78
CA ASP A 83 -15.29 0.55 -3.19
C ASP A 83 -14.20 -0.51 -3.41
N THR A 84 -14.58 -1.76 -3.18
CA THR A 84 -13.70 -2.93 -3.32
C THR A 84 -13.23 -3.14 -4.76
N SER A 85 -14.01 -2.74 -5.76
CA SER A 85 -13.63 -2.83 -7.17
C SER A 85 -12.45 -1.92 -7.47
N LYS A 86 -12.50 -0.67 -6.98
CA LYS A 86 -11.40 0.28 -7.13
C LYS A 86 -10.15 -0.18 -6.38
N ILE A 87 -10.30 -0.70 -5.15
CA ILE A 87 -9.18 -1.26 -4.37
C ILE A 87 -8.48 -2.40 -5.11
N ILE A 88 -9.24 -3.34 -5.67
CA ILE A 88 -8.70 -4.47 -6.45
C ILE A 88 -8.04 -3.98 -7.74
N GLY A 89 -8.66 -3.01 -8.43
CA GLY A 89 -8.10 -2.42 -9.64
C GLY A 89 -6.74 -1.74 -9.40
N MET A 90 -6.61 -1.01 -8.29
CA MET A 90 -5.36 -0.35 -7.92
C MET A 90 -4.25 -1.34 -7.57
N HIS A 91 -4.57 -2.48 -6.94
CA HIS A 91 -3.58 -3.52 -6.68
C HIS A 91 -2.90 -3.98 -7.97
N PHE A 92 -3.66 -4.20 -9.05
CA PHE A 92 -3.09 -4.64 -10.33
C PHE A 92 -2.22 -3.56 -10.99
N THR A 93 -2.50 -2.28 -10.77
CA THR A 93 -1.64 -1.19 -11.26
C THR A 93 -0.41 -0.94 -10.38
N SER A 94 -0.47 -1.34 -9.11
CA SER A 94 0.58 -1.10 -8.11
C SER A 94 1.76 -2.09 -8.15
N THR A 95 1.69 -3.17 -8.93
CA THR A 95 2.85 -4.10 -9.08
C THR A 95 4.06 -3.46 -9.77
N SER A 96 3.92 -2.23 -10.25
CA SER A 96 5.01 -1.36 -10.71
C SER A 96 5.73 -0.61 -9.56
N CYS A 97 5.24 -0.68 -8.32
CA CYS A 97 5.87 -0.04 -7.14
C CYS A 97 6.89 -0.93 -6.42
N GLU A 98 6.83 -2.26 -6.52
CA GLU A 98 7.93 -3.11 -6.03
C GLU A 98 9.22 -2.87 -6.85
N ASP A 99 9.07 -2.45 -8.12
CA ASP A 99 10.17 -2.00 -8.98
C ASP A 99 10.73 -0.62 -8.60
N CYS A 100 10.01 0.18 -7.78
CA CYS A 100 10.54 1.44 -7.27
C CYS A 100 11.71 1.23 -6.30
N PHE A 101 11.84 0.05 -5.68
CA PHE A 101 12.95 -0.24 -4.79
C PHE A 101 14.25 -0.60 -5.55
N TYR A 102 14.13 -1.15 -6.77
CA TYR A 102 15.29 -1.54 -7.58
C TYR A 102 15.89 -0.37 -8.37
N ILE A 103 15.11 0.66 -8.66
CA ILE A 103 15.62 1.89 -9.28
C ILE A 103 16.40 2.77 -8.27
N LEU A 104 16.20 2.55 -6.96
CA LEU A 104 16.86 3.28 -5.87
C LEU A 104 18.32 2.86 -5.60
N TYR A 105 18.87 1.90 -6.35
CA TYR A 105 20.18 1.28 -6.12
C TYR A 105 21.20 1.56 -7.24
N ILE A 106 21.00 2.66 -7.99
CA ILE A 106 21.98 3.31 -8.89
C ILE A 106 22.05 4.79 -8.50
#